data_AF-A0A958W5U9-F1
#
_entry.id   AF-A0A958W5U9-F1
#
_cell.length_a   1.000
_cell.length_b   1.000
_cell.length_c   1.000
_cell.angle_alpha   90.00
_cell.angle_beta   90.00
_cell.angle_gamma   90.00
#
_symmetry.space_group_name_H-M   'P 1'
#
loop_
_entity.id
_entity.type
_entity.pdbx_description
1 polymer ?
#
loop_
_entity_poly.entity_id
_entity_poly.type
_entity_poly.pdbx_seq_one_letter_code
_entity_poly.pdbx_strand_id
1 'polypeptide(L)'
;GENVEVRPGNALPLANIPLGLTVHNIEMIPGKGGQVGRSAGAGLQLMAREGKYALLKMPSGEVRRFLVACYATIGTVGNGDHFNESLGKAGRTRWRGRRPNVRGVVMNPVDHPMGGGEGRTSGGRHPCSPWGQLSKGLKTRKKRKHSDKFIVKRRGK
;
A
#
# COMPACT_ATOMS: atom_id res chain seq x y z
N GLY A 1 14.58 -20.93 5.60
CA GLY A 1 15.60 -21.29 6.61
C GLY A 1 16.78 -20.35 6.47
N GLU A 2 17.68 -20.30 7.45
CA GLU A 2 18.78 -19.32 7.46
C GLU A 2 19.85 -19.61 6.40
N ASN A 3 20.24 -20.87 6.21
CA ASN A 3 21.21 -21.31 5.21
C ASN A 3 20.49 -22.02 4.06
N VAL A 4 19.78 -21.25 3.25
CA VAL A 4 19.07 -21.76 2.07
C VAL A 4 19.60 -21.08 0.82
N GLU A 5 19.58 -21.80 -0.29
CA GLU A 5 19.96 -21.23 -1.58
C GLU A 5 19.02 -20.09 -1.99
N VAL A 6 19.61 -19.06 -2.61
CA VAL A 6 18.90 -17.87 -3.08
C VAL A 6 18.10 -18.22 -4.33
N ARG A 7 16.93 -18.83 -4.14
CA ARG A 7 15.97 -19.19 -5.21
C ARG A 7 14.59 -18.58 -4.94
N PRO A 8 13.83 -18.24 -5.99
CA PRO A 8 12.44 -17.79 -5.83
C PRO A 8 11.60 -18.79 -5.00
N GLY A 9 10.79 -18.27 -4.08
CA GLY A 9 9.96 -19.07 -3.18
C GLY A 9 10.63 -19.43 -1.84
N ASN A 10 11.96 -19.36 -1.75
CA ASN A 10 12.66 -19.56 -0.47
C ASN A 10 12.55 -18.32 0.42
N ALA A 11 12.35 -18.55 1.72
CA ALA A 11 12.28 -17.50 2.73
C ALA A 11 13.54 -17.49 3.62
N LEU A 12 14.18 -16.32 3.70
CA LEU A 12 15.42 -16.10 4.44
C LEU A 12 15.33 -14.77 5.24
N PRO A 13 16.16 -14.60 6.27
CA PRO A 13 16.38 -13.29 6.87
C PRO A 13 16.94 -12.29 5.85
N LEU A 14 16.58 -11.01 5.96
CA LEU A 14 17.13 -9.94 5.11
C LEU A 14 18.66 -9.85 5.17
N ALA A 15 19.27 -10.37 6.24
CA ALA A 15 20.71 -10.56 6.41
C ALA A 15 21.36 -11.36 5.27
N ASN A 16 20.67 -12.38 4.78
CA ASN A 16 21.25 -13.41 3.92
C ASN A 16 20.87 -13.22 2.44
N ILE A 17 20.14 -12.16 2.10
CA ILE A 17 19.34 -12.05 0.86
C ILE A 17 20.00 -11.46 -0.41
N PRO A 18 21.31 -11.42 -0.66
CA PRO A 18 21.91 -10.45 -1.63
C PRO A 18 21.27 -9.05 -1.83
N LEU A 19 22.08 -8.04 -2.15
CA LEU A 19 21.52 -6.72 -2.49
C LEU A 19 20.93 -6.73 -3.92
N GLY A 20 19.94 -5.89 -4.18
CA GLY A 20 19.33 -5.72 -5.50
C GLY A 20 18.21 -6.69 -5.84
N LEU A 21 18.06 -7.81 -5.11
CA LEU A 21 17.01 -8.79 -5.36
C LEU A 21 15.62 -8.27 -5.01
N THR A 22 14.63 -8.82 -5.71
CA THR A 22 13.21 -8.60 -5.42
C THR A 22 12.71 -9.63 -4.43
N VAL A 23 12.01 -9.16 -3.40
CA VAL A 23 11.45 -9.95 -2.32
C VAL A 23 9.99 -9.57 -2.06
N HIS A 24 9.23 -10.49 -1.48
CA HIS A 24 7.84 -10.29 -1.09
C HIS A 24 7.56 -10.94 0.27
N ASN A 25 6.36 -10.72 0.82
CA ASN A 25 5.95 -11.27 2.11
C ASN A 25 6.93 -10.99 3.27
N ILE A 26 7.22 -9.70 3.50
CA ILE A 26 8.26 -9.26 4.45
C ILE A 26 7.65 -9.00 5.83
N GLU A 27 8.35 -9.42 6.88
CA GLU A 27 8.02 -9.08 8.26
C GLU A 27 8.31 -7.61 8.58
N MET A 28 7.39 -6.91 9.27
CA MET A 28 7.68 -5.56 9.76
C MET A 28 8.44 -5.58 11.09
N ILE A 29 8.22 -6.63 11.89
CA ILE A 29 8.86 -6.91 13.16
C ILE A 29 9.24 -8.40 13.13
N PRO A 30 10.47 -8.78 13.51
CA PRO A 30 10.91 -10.17 13.49
C PRO A 30 9.93 -11.07 14.25
N GLY A 31 9.53 -12.20 13.63
CA GLY A 31 8.65 -13.19 14.24
C GLY A 31 7.16 -12.80 14.30
N LYS A 32 6.77 -11.64 13.76
CA LYS A 32 5.35 -11.25 13.63
C LYS A 32 4.73 -11.65 12.28
N GLY A 33 5.45 -12.42 11.48
CA GLY A 33 4.98 -12.89 10.18
C GLY A 33 5.00 -11.81 9.11
N GLY A 34 4.82 -12.27 7.86
CA GLY A 34 4.86 -11.40 6.68
C GLY A 34 3.64 -10.46 6.63
N GLN A 35 3.93 -9.16 6.55
CA GLN A 35 2.92 -8.09 6.55
C GLN A 35 2.97 -7.24 5.28
N VAL A 36 4.12 -7.17 4.62
CA VAL A 36 4.39 -6.25 3.50
C VAL A 36 4.59 -7.03 2.21
N GLY A 37 4.04 -6.52 1.10
CA GLY A 37 4.22 -7.11 -0.23
C GLY A 37 3.48 -8.43 -0.41
N ARG A 38 2.17 -8.46 -0.12
CA ARG A 38 1.33 -9.67 -0.19
C ARG A 38 0.29 -9.67 -1.30
N SER A 39 0.06 -8.52 -1.94
CA SER A 39 -0.91 -8.42 -3.02
C SER A 39 -0.36 -9.02 -4.31
N ALA A 40 -1.23 -9.47 -5.20
CA ALA A 40 -0.88 -9.97 -6.52
C ALA A 40 0.08 -9.01 -7.26
N GLY A 41 1.15 -9.56 -7.84
CA GLY A 41 2.19 -8.78 -8.53
C GLY A 41 3.09 -7.91 -7.64
N ALA A 42 2.95 -7.95 -6.31
CA ALA A 42 3.79 -7.14 -5.43
C ALA A 42 5.21 -7.71 -5.32
N GLY A 43 6.19 -6.80 -5.38
CA GLY A 43 7.60 -7.09 -5.12
C GLY A 43 8.30 -5.84 -4.58
N LEU A 44 9.25 -6.06 -3.69
CA LEU A 44 10.05 -5.01 -3.05
C LEU A 44 11.52 -5.26 -3.35
N GLN A 45 12.26 -4.20 -3.61
CA GLN A 45 13.68 -4.33 -3.89
C GLN A 45 14.50 -4.07 -2.64
N LEU A 46 15.43 -4.98 -2.33
CA LEU A 46 16.41 -4.76 -1.25
C LEU A 46 17.53 -3.85 -1.78
N MET A 47 17.58 -2.61 -1.29
CA MET A 47 18.49 -1.58 -1.81
C MET A 47 19.85 -1.63 -1.12
N ALA A 48 19.86 -1.64 0.21
CA ALA A 48 21.09 -1.56 1.00
C ALA A 48 20.89 -2.21 2.38
N ARG A 49 22.00 -2.49 3.07
CA ARG A 49 22.03 -2.92 4.47
C ARG A 49 22.97 -1.99 5.23
N GLU A 50 22.45 -1.39 6.30
CA GLU A 50 23.14 -0.44 7.16
C GLU A 50 23.02 -0.91 8.61
N GLY A 51 24.08 -1.53 9.14
CA GLY A 51 24.12 -2.05 10.50
C GLY A 51 22.96 -3.00 10.80
N LYS A 52 22.07 -2.62 11.73
CA LYS A 52 20.91 -3.42 12.14
C LYS A 52 19.71 -3.33 11.19
N TYR A 53 19.76 -2.46 10.18
CA TYR A 53 18.64 -2.20 9.29
C TYR A 53 18.94 -2.54 7.82
N ALA A 54 17.92 -3.00 7.12
CA ALA A 54 17.87 -3.17 5.68
C ALA A 54 16.95 -2.11 5.07
N LEU A 55 17.37 -1.48 3.97
CA LEU A 55 16.59 -0.53 3.21
C LEU A 55 15.86 -1.23 2.08
N LEU A 56 14.53 -1.18 2.12
CA LEU A 56 13.68 -1.75 1.09
C LEU A 56 12.92 -0.64 0.36
N LYS A 57 12.88 -0.75 -0.96
CA LYS A 57 12.02 0.05 -1.83
C LYS A 57 10.69 -0.65 -2.00
N MET A 58 9.64 -0.02 -1.49
CA MET A 58 8.26 -0.51 -1.54
C MET A 58 7.68 -0.33 -2.96
N PRO A 59 6.61 -1.06 -3.33
CA PRO A 59 5.95 -0.88 -4.63
C PRO A 59 5.32 0.52 -4.75
N SER A 60 5.03 1.16 -3.62
CA SER A 60 4.57 2.56 -3.54
C SER A 60 5.66 3.60 -3.84
N GLY A 61 6.91 3.18 -4.05
CA GLY A 61 8.07 4.07 -4.18
C GLY A 61 8.60 4.63 -2.85
N GLU A 62 7.97 4.30 -1.71
CA GLU A 62 8.52 4.60 -0.38
C GLU A 62 9.79 3.78 -0.13
N VAL A 63 10.82 4.39 0.47
CA VAL A 63 12.02 3.69 0.94
C VAL A 63 12.00 3.65 2.46
N ARG A 64 12.07 2.45 3.01
CA ARG A 64 11.88 2.21 4.44
C ARG A 64 12.90 1.21 5.01
N ARG A 65 13.30 1.45 6.26
CA ARG A 65 14.15 0.58 7.08
C ARG A 65 13.35 -0.55 7.71
N PHE A 66 13.87 -1.76 7.61
CA PHE A 66 13.42 -2.97 8.29
C PHE A 66 14.57 -3.58 9.08
N LEU A 67 14.31 -4.36 10.12
CA LEU A 67 15.38 -5.04 10.83
C LEU A 67 15.97 -6.14 9.94
N VAL A 68 17.29 -6.31 9.98
CA VAL A 68 18.00 -7.32 9.17
C VAL A 68 17.59 -8.75 9.53
N ALA A 69 17.08 -8.95 10.76
CA ALA A 69 16.50 -10.21 11.24
C ALA A 69 15.08 -10.51 10.71
N CYS A 70 14.40 -9.55 10.07
CA CYS A 70 13.08 -9.81 9.48
C CYS A 70 13.21 -10.81 8.34
N TYR A 71 12.26 -11.74 8.24
CA TYR A 71 12.17 -12.65 7.12
C TYR A 71 11.51 -12.02 5.89
N ALA A 72 11.96 -12.46 4.72
CA ALA A 72 11.39 -12.13 3.43
C ALA A 72 11.48 -13.34 2.49
N THR A 73 10.56 -13.44 1.54
CA THR A 73 10.54 -14.49 0.52
C THR A 73 11.11 -13.95 -0.79
N ILE A 74 12.02 -14.67 -1.42
CA ILE A 74 12.62 -14.25 -2.70
C ILE A 74 11.58 -14.34 -3.82
N GLY A 75 11.57 -13.33 -4.69
CA GLY A 75 10.70 -13.24 -5.85
C GLY A 75 9.55 -12.25 -5.66
N THR A 76 8.57 -12.32 -6.55
CA THR A 76 7.35 -11.52 -6.55
C THR A 76 6.14 -12.39 -6.21
N VAL A 77 5.07 -11.76 -5.72
CA VAL A 77 3.77 -12.45 -5.61
C VAL A 77 3.26 -12.73 -7.03
N GLY A 78 2.82 -13.96 -7.28
CA GLY A 78 2.23 -14.36 -8.56
C GLY A 78 0.96 -13.58 -8.93
N ASN A 79 0.36 -13.94 -10.06
CA ASN A 79 -0.83 -13.28 -10.62
C ASN A 79 -0.59 -11.78 -10.93
N GLY A 80 0.50 -11.46 -11.63
CA GLY A 80 0.81 -10.09 -12.03
C GLY A 80 -0.26 -9.43 -12.91
N ASP A 81 -0.97 -10.23 -13.71
CA ASP A 81 -2.02 -9.77 -14.63
C ASP A 81 -3.35 -9.41 -13.96
N HIS A 82 -3.46 -9.58 -12.63
CA HIS A 82 -4.68 -9.22 -11.89
C HIS A 82 -5.10 -7.75 -12.12
N PHE A 83 -4.16 -6.85 -12.39
CA PHE A 83 -4.47 -5.45 -12.70
C PHE A 83 -5.14 -5.25 -14.08
N ASN A 84 -4.90 -6.16 -15.02
CA ASN A 84 -5.42 -6.07 -16.40
C ASN A 84 -6.87 -6.59 -16.53
N GLU A 85 -7.42 -7.18 -15.47
CA GLU A 85 -8.78 -7.73 -15.46
C GLU A 85 -9.84 -6.62 -15.52
N SER A 86 -10.63 -6.58 -16.61
CA SER A 86 -11.80 -5.72 -16.72
C SER A 86 -13.04 -6.39 -16.12
N LEU A 87 -13.80 -5.65 -15.31
CA LEU A 87 -15.02 -6.17 -14.69
C LEU A 87 -16.19 -6.34 -15.68
N GLY A 88 -16.24 -5.50 -16.72
CA GLY A 88 -17.22 -5.53 -17.82
C GLY A 88 -18.67 -5.18 -17.44
N LYS A 89 -19.17 -5.59 -16.27
CA LYS A 89 -20.54 -5.36 -15.81
C LYS A 89 -20.62 -5.03 -14.33
N ALA A 90 -21.66 -4.27 -13.95
CA ALA A 90 -21.92 -3.91 -12.55
C ALA A 90 -22.12 -5.13 -11.63
N GLY A 91 -22.72 -6.22 -12.16
CA GLY A 91 -22.94 -7.45 -11.41
C GLY A 91 -21.65 -8.10 -10.87
N ARG A 92 -20.53 -8.00 -11.59
CA ARG A 92 -19.25 -8.56 -11.15
C ARG A 92 -18.69 -7.83 -9.93
N THR A 93 -18.94 -6.51 -9.83
CA THR A 93 -18.65 -5.72 -8.62
C THR A 93 -19.46 -6.20 -7.42
N ARG A 94 -20.73 -6.56 -7.64
CA ARG A 94 -21.62 -7.09 -6.61
C ARG A 94 -21.18 -8.48 -6.12
N TRP A 95 -20.71 -9.35 -7.01
CA TRP A 95 -20.14 -10.65 -6.66
C TRP A 95 -18.90 -10.54 -5.77
N ARG A 96 -18.12 -9.46 -5.92
CA ARG A 96 -17.00 -9.12 -5.02
C ARG A 96 -17.45 -8.51 -3.68
N GLY A 97 -18.75 -8.52 -3.36
CA GLY A 97 -19.31 -7.99 -2.12
C GLY A 97 -19.35 -6.45 -2.04
N ARG A 98 -19.05 -5.74 -3.13
CA ARG A 98 -19.04 -4.27 -3.14
C ARG A 98 -20.41 -3.74 -3.56
N ARG A 99 -20.99 -2.86 -2.74
CA ARG A 99 -22.27 -2.17 -3.01
C ARG A 99 -22.05 -0.92 -3.89
N PRO A 100 -23.08 -0.44 -4.60
CA PRO A 100 -23.00 0.82 -5.32
C PRO A 100 -22.71 1.98 -4.36
N ASN A 101 -21.83 2.90 -4.77
CA ASN A 101 -21.50 4.12 -4.02
C ASN A 101 -22.16 5.33 -4.69
N VAL A 102 -22.85 6.16 -3.90
CA VAL A 102 -23.50 7.39 -4.37
C VAL A 102 -22.53 8.57 -4.24
N ARG A 103 -22.51 9.46 -5.25
CA ARG A 103 -21.67 10.66 -5.25
C ARG A 103 -22.23 11.70 -4.28
N GLY A 104 -21.37 12.36 -3.49
CA GLY A 104 -21.78 13.41 -2.55
C GLY A 104 -22.52 14.59 -3.18
N VAL A 105 -22.22 14.93 -4.44
CA VAL A 105 -22.87 16.01 -5.20
C VAL A 105 -24.35 15.74 -5.47
N VAL A 106 -24.78 14.46 -5.46
CA VAL A 106 -26.17 14.07 -5.73
C VAL A 106 -27.00 14.04 -4.43
N MET A 107 -26.36 14.20 -3.28
CA MET A 107 -27.02 14.13 -1.98
C MET A 107 -27.58 15.49 -1.56
N ASN A 108 -28.39 15.52 -0.50
CA ASN A 108 -28.86 16.76 0.09
C ASN A 108 -27.77 17.39 0.99
N PRO A 109 -27.87 18.69 1.33
CA PRO A 109 -26.91 19.36 2.21
C PRO A 109 -26.76 18.72 3.60
N VAL A 110 -27.80 18.04 4.09
CA VAL A 110 -27.79 17.30 5.37
C VAL A 110 -26.90 16.06 5.33
N ASP A 111 -26.79 15.41 4.17
CA ASP A 111 -26.10 14.12 4.01
C ASP A 111 -24.62 14.30 3.66
N HIS A 112 -24.31 15.33 2.86
CA HIS A 112 -22.97 15.57 2.38
C HIS A 112 -22.66 17.07 2.31
N PRO A 113 -21.47 17.53 2.73
CA PRO A 113 -21.09 18.94 2.62
C PRO A 113 -20.97 19.48 1.18
N MET A 114 -21.17 18.64 0.17
CA MET A 114 -21.14 18.99 -1.26
C MET A 114 -22.52 18.80 -1.91
N GLY A 115 -23.53 18.46 -1.10
CA GLY A 115 -24.89 18.19 -1.56
C GLY A 115 -25.71 19.45 -1.73
N GLY A 116 -26.77 19.34 -2.51
CA GLY A 116 -27.74 20.40 -2.78
C GLY A 116 -27.38 21.37 -3.90
N GLY A 117 -28.15 22.46 -3.94
CA GLY A 117 -28.21 23.43 -5.02
C GLY A 117 -29.27 23.07 -6.07
N GLU A 118 -29.77 24.08 -6.79
CA GLU A 118 -30.74 23.90 -7.86
C GLU A 118 -30.07 23.30 -9.10
N GLY A 119 -30.68 22.24 -9.65
CA GLY A 119 -30.12 21.51 -10.78
C GLY A 119 -28.79 20.81 -10.46
N ARG A 120 -27.97 20.60 -11.49
CA ARG A 120 -26.66 19.94 -11.33
C ARG A 120 -25.60 20.96 -10.93
N THR A 121 -25.06 20.82 -9.72
CA THR A 121 -23.99 21.70 -9.21
C THR A 121 -22.62 21.02 -9.17
N SER A 122 -21.57 21.80 -8.95
CA SER A 122 -20.20 21.33 -8.73
C SER A 122 -19.86 21.11 -7.24
N GLY A 123 -20.83 21.33 -6.34
CA GLY A 123 -20.67 21.26 -4.89
C GLY A 123 -20.12 22.55 -4.22
N GLY A 124 -19.79 23.60 -4.98
CA GLY A 124 -19.57 24.97 -4.48
C GLY A 124 -18.38 25.20 -3.53
N ARG A 125 -17.63 24.16 -3.17
CA ARG A 125 -16.51 24.21 -2.20
C ARG A 125 -15.37 23.28 -2.61
N HIS A 126 -14.24 23.40 -1.91
CA HIS A 126 -13.14 22.45 -2.08
C HIS A 126 -13.62 21.01 -1.78
N PRO A 127 -13.29 20.01 -2.63
CA PRO A 127 -13.73 18.64 -2.44
C PRO A 127 -13.40 18.11 -1.03
N CYS A 128 -14.41 17.48 -0.42
CA CYS A 128 -14.34 16.97 0.94
C CYS A 128 -14.97 15.58 1.05
N SER A 129 -14.69 14.89 2.15
CA SER A 129 -15.36 13.65 2.54
C SER A 129 -16.75 13.96 3.10
N PRO A 130 -17.61 12.95 3.31
CA PRO A 130 -18.90 13.12 3.98
C PRO A 130 -18.78 13.77 5.37
N TRP A 131 -17.62 13.62 6.02
CA TRP A 131 -17.31 14.21 7.33
C TRP A 131 -16.60 15.58 7.25
N GLY A 132 -16.56 16.20 6.06
CA GLY A 132 -15.99 17.54 5.86
C GLY A 132 -14.47 17.63 5.77
N GLN A 133 -13.73 16.52 5.88
CA GLN A 133 -12.27 16.52 5.69
C GLN A 133 -11.92 16.72 4.22
N LEU A 134 -10.94 17.58 3.91
CA LEU A 134 -10.53 17.82 2.52
C LEU A 134 -10.03 16.53 1.85
N SER A 135 -10.57 16.21 0.68
CA SER A 135 -10.25 14.96 -0.05
C SER A 135 -9.14 15.12 -1.08
N LYS A 136 -8.71 16.35 -1.36
CA LYS A 136 -7.53 16.66 -2.19
C LYS A 136 -6.45 17.34 -1.34
N GLY A 137 -5.21 16.86 -1.44
CA GLY A 137 -4.02 17.50 -0.86
C GLY A 137 -3.80 17.36 0.66
N LEU A 138 -4.86 17.09 1.44
CA LEU A 138 -4.73 16.96 2.89
C LEU A 138 -3.92 15.71 3.28
N LYS A 139 -2.80 15.92 4.00
CA LYS A 139 -1.97 14.84 4.53
C LYS A 139 -2.59 14.27 5.81
N THR A 140 -3.07 13.03 5.76
CA THR A 140 -3.76 12.36 6.89
C THR A 140 -2.85 11.59 7.84
N ARG A 141 -1.56 11.40 7.49
CA ARG A 141 -0.60 10.70 8.37
C ARG A 141 -0.29 11.56 9.61
N LYS A 142 -0.44 10.97 10.81
CA LYS A 142 -0.06 11.59 12.09
C LYS A 142 1.41 12.04 12.06
N LYS A 143 1.67 13.31 12.38
CA LYS A 143 2.99 13.97 12.26
C LYS A 143 4.06 13.43 13.22
N ARG A 144 3.66 12.90 14.38
CA ARG A 144 4.55 12.41 15.45
C ARG A 144 4.45 10.89 15.59
N LYS A 145 4.36 10.15 14.49
CA LYS A 145 4.23 8.69 14.56
C LYS A 145 5.62 8.10 14.79
N HIS A 146 5.77 7.21 15.77
CA HIS A 146 7.04 6.51 16.06
C HIS A 146 7.73 5.93 14.82
N SER A 147 6.93 5.42 13.87
CA SER A 147 7.44 4.80 12.65
C SER A 147 8.09 5.77 11.66
N ASP A 148 7.96 7.09 11.87
CA ASP A 148 8.52 8.09 10.96
C ASP A 148 10.05 8.01 10.88
N LYS A 149 10.73 7.60 11.96
CA LYS A 149 12.20 7.39 11.99
C LYS A 149 12.71 6.31 11.04
N PHE A 150 11.84 5.37 10.66
CA PHE A 150 12.20 4.26 9.78
C PHE A 150 11.98 4.58 8.31
N ILE A 151 11.34 5.71 7.97
CA ILE A 151 11.08 6.08 6.58
C ILE A 151 12.16 7.04 6.12
N VAL A 152 12.88 6.62 5.09
CA VAL A 152 13.96 7.42 4.49
C VAL A 152 13.39 8.32 3.41
N LYS A 153 12.55 7.77 2.52
CA LYS A 153 11.91 8.52 1.44
C LYS A 153 10.42 8.20 1.44
N ARG A 154 9.56 9.22 1.49
CA ARG A 154 8.11 9.03 1.32
C ARG A 154 7.80 8.64 -0.12
N ARG A 155 6.66 7.97 -0.33
CA ARG A 155 6.13 7.72 -1.69
C ARG A 155 6.13 9.03 -2.49
N GLY A 156 6.84 9.02 -3.61
CA GLY A 156 6.72 10.06 -4.63
C GLY A 156 5.45 9.85 -5.45
N LYS A 157 5.09 10.83 -6.27
CA LYS A 157 4.43 10.48 -7.53
C LYS A 157 5.45 9.78 -8.41
#